data_AF-A0AAV5AJ79-F1
#
_entry.id   AF-A0AAV5AJ79-F1
#
_cell.length_a   1.000
_cell.length_b   1.000
_cell.length_c   1.000
_cell.angle_alpha   90.00
_cell.angle_beta   90.00
_cell.angle_gamma   90.00
#
_symmetry.space_group_name_H-M   'P 1'
#
loop_
_entity.id
_entity.type
_entity.pdbx_description
1 polymer ?
#
loop_
_entity_poly.entity_id
_entity_poly.type
_entity_poly.pdbx_seq_one_letter_code
_entity_poly.pdbx_strand_id
1 'polypeptide(L)'
;MLKSLLAILTVLLFTAISSSALVFGVDSSSLVPQATFAKAKSEGFTKVIIRGYQEACGVGGKVDPNFVPTYKNARAAGITNIDTYWFPCTGSGNTCKSFATQLAEIGDTFNANNMDIGTIWIDVELDFTICHNWNYGPAGNLKKAQELISAARASGFNFGIYSSPGEWASIFGSRSVILDNSVPLWFATYNGVQLL
;
A
#
# COMPACT_ATOMS: atom_id res chain seq x y z
N MET A 1 -29.59 -52.01 17.59
CA MET A 1 -29.02 -51.06 16.59
C MET A 1 -28.78 -49.67 17.20
N LEU A 2 -28.14 -49.58 18.38
CA LEU A 2 -27.91 -48.30 19.08
C LEU A 2 -26.53 -48.24 19.75
N LYS A 3 -25.56 -48.99 19.22
CA LYS A 3 -24.16 -48.98 19.70
C LYS A 3 -23.15 -48.66 18.59
N SER A 4 -23.59 -48.57 17.34
CA SER A 4 -22.74 -48.25 16.19
C SER A 4 -22.90 -46.81 15.70
N LEU A 5 -23.80 -46.03 16.28
CA LEU A 5 -24.03 -44.63 15.91
C LEU A 5 -23.21 -43.62 16.74
N LEU A 6 -22.43 -44.10 17.70
CA LEU A 6 -21.63 -43.25 18.59
C LEU A 6 -20.15 -43.18 18.19
N ALA A 7 -19.72 -43.95 17.18
CA ALA A 7 -18.35 -43.93 16.66
C ALA A 7 -18.17 -43.01 15.44
N ILE A 8 -19.25 -42.39 14.95
CA ILE A 8 -19.22 -41.43 13.82
C ILE A 8 -19.28 -39.98 14.32
N LEU A 9 -19.56 -39.76 15.60
CA LEU A 9 -19.47 -38.46 16.26
C LEU A 9 -18.08 -38.20 16.88
N THR A 10 -17.06 -38.88 16.37
CA THR A 10 -15.64 -38.56 16.59
C THR A 10 -14.97 -38.14 15.28
N VAL A 11 -15.76 -37.73 14.28
CA VAL A 11 -15.28 -36.67 13.39
C VAL A 11 -15.20 -35.44 14.28
N LEU A 12 -14.02 -35.23 14.89
CA LEU A 12 -13.62 -33.91 15.33
C LEU A 12 -13.93 -33.00 14.15
N LEU A 13 -15.04 -32.28 14.26
CA LEU A 13 -15.15 -30.91 13.81
C LEU A 13 -13.95 -30.20 14.44
N PHE A 14 -12.76 -30.36 13.83
CA PHE A 14 -11.85 -29.25 13.68
C PHE A 14 -12.64 -28.25 12.84
N THR A 15 -13.54 -27.52 13.49
CA THR A 15 -13.83 -26.16 13.10
C THR A 15 -12.44 -25.52 13.06
N ALA A 16 -11.86 -25.47 11.86
CA ALA A 16 -10.75 -24.60 11.56
C ALA A 16 -11.30 -23.20 11.80
N ILE A 17 -11.26 -22.78 13.06
CA ILE A 17 -11.20 -21.37 13.39
C ILE A 17 -9.90 -20.97 12.74
N SER A 18 -9.97 -20.53 11.49
CA SER A 18 -8.90 -19.79 10.85
C SER A 18 -8.72 -18.56 11.70
N SER A 19 -7.93 -18.68 12.77
CA SER A 19 -7.39 -17.55 13.48
C SER A 19 -6.63 -16.78 12.41
N SER A 20 -7.21 -15.69 11.90
CA SER A 20 -6.51 -14.77 11.02
C SER A 20 -5.31 -14.29 11.81
N ALA A 21 -4.15 -14.88 11.55
CA ALA A 21 -2.93 -14.46 12.20
C ALA A 21 -2.71 -12.99 11.82
N LEU A 22 -2.61 -12.14 12.83
CA LEU A 22 -2.28 -10.74 12.62
C LEU A 22 -0.90 -10.69 11.95
N VAL A 23 -0.82 -10.05 10.78
CA VAL A 23 0.44 -9.81 10.10
C VAL A 23 0.92 -8.44 10.53
N PHE A 24 1.99 -8.41 11.32
CA PHE A 24 2.67 -7.16 11.64
C PHE A 24 3.62 -6.81 10.51
N GLY A 25 3.57 -5.56 10.07
CA GLY A 25 4.44 -5.04 9.04
C GLY A 25 4.95 -3.65 9.35
N VAL A 26 5.97 -3.25 8.60
CA VAL A 26 6.56 -1.91 8.66
C VAL A 26 6.58 -1.30 7.26
N ASP A 27 6.43 0.01 7.17
CA ASP A 27 6.60 0.74 5.92
C ASP A 27 7.78 1.72 5.98
N SER A 28 8.33 2.10 4.82
CA SER A 28 9.41 3.09 4.74
C SER A 28 9.49 3.77 3.38
N SER A 29 9.77 5.07 3.41
CA SER A 29 10.22 5.89 2.27
C SER A 29 11.74 6.03 2.15
N SER A 30 12.47 5.65 3.20
CA SER A 30 13.92 5.81 3.30
C SER A 30 14.64 4.48 3.07
N LEU A 31 15.93 4.56 2.72
CA LEU A 31 16.78 3.38 2.64
C LEU A 31 16.84 2.68 4.00
N VAL A 32 16.36 1.44 4.07
CA VAL A 32 16.43 0.62 5.28
C VAL A 32 17.54 -0.42 5.14
N PRO A 33 18.54 -0.45 6.05
CA PRO A 33 19.58 -1.48 6.04
C PRO A 33 19.03 -2.88 6.31
N GLN A 34 19.68 -3.91 5.77
CA GLN A 34 19.32 -5.33 6.01
C GLN A 34 19.25 -5.66 7.51
N ALA A 35 20.18 -5.15 8.32
CA ALA A 35 20.22 -5.41 9.76
C ALA A 35 18.94 -4.93 10.48
N THR A 36 18.38 -3.79 10.05
CA THR A 36 17.11 -3.26 10.59
C THR A 36 15.96 -4.18 10.26
N PHE A 37 15.87 -4.70 9.02
CA PHE A 37 14.85 -5.69 8.66
C PHE A 37 15.02 -7.01 9.38
N ALA A 38 16.26 -7.48 9.58
CA ALA A 38 16.52 -8.69 10.35
C ALA A 38 16.05 -8.52 11.80
N LYS A 39 16.27 -7.35 12.40
CA LYS A 39 15.78 -6.99 13.72
C LYS A 39 14.26 -6.95 13.78
N ALA A 40 13.60 -6.22 12.87
CA ALA A 40 12.14 -6.16 12.78
C ALA A 40 11.52 -7.56 12.64
N LYS A 41 12.10 -8.40 11.77
CA LYS A 41 11.67 -9.80 11.62
C LYS A 41 11.80 -10.61 12.91
N SER A 42 12.89 -10.42 13.66
CA SER A 42 13.07 -11.09 14.98
C SER A 42 12.03 -10.64 16.02
N GLU A 43 11.41 -9.48 15.82
CA GLU A 43 10.34 -8.93 16.66
C GLU A 43 8.94 -9.26 16.15
N GLY A 44 8.83 -10.06 15.08
CA GLY A 44 7.54 -10.54 14.55
C GLY A 44 6.98 -9.71 13.38
N PHE A 45 7.68 -8.67 12.92
CA PHE A 45 7.30 -7.93 11.71
C PHE A 45 7.69 -8.72 10.47
N THR A 46 6.70 -9.33 9.81
CA THR A 46 6.91 -10.29 8.72
C THR A 46 6.47 -9.76 7.34
N LYS A 47 5.92 -8.55 7.31
CA LYS A 47 5.56 -7.82 6.08
C LYS A 47 6.30 -6.50 6.00
N VAL A 48 6.67 -6.07 4.80
CA VAL A 48 7.20 -4.72 4.57
C VAL A 48 6.47 -4.04 3.42
N ILE A 49 6.27 -2.72 3.51
CA ILE A 49 5.66 -1.89 2.47
C ILE A 49 6.62 -0.76 2.13
N ILE A 50 7.24 -0.80 0.96
CA ILE A 50 8.33 0.13 0.62
C ILE A 50 7.81 1.19 -0.36
N ARG A 51 8.16 2.47 -0.20
CA ARG A 51 7.81 3.48 -1.22
C ARG A 51 8.43 3.10 -2.55
N GLY A 52 7.62 2.75 -3.52
CA GLY A 52 8.06 2.39 -4.87
C GLY A 52 8.16 3.61 -5.76
N TYR A 53 7.31 4.60 -5.52
CA TYR A 53 7.18 5.77 -6.36
C TYR A 53 6.79 6.97 -5.52
N GLN A 54 7.37 8.12 -5.85
CA GLN A 54 7.17 9.37 -5.16
C GLN A 54 6.69 10.45 -6.14
N GLU A 55 5.95 11.42 -5.61
CA GLU A 55 5.31 12.47 -6.40
C GLU A 55 6.31 13.24 -7.25
N ALA A 56 7.50 13.54 -6.70
CA ALA A 56 8.63 14.17 -7.38
C ALA A 56 8.20 15.18 -8.46
N CYS A 57 7.34 16.12 -8.06
CA CYS A 57 6.54 16.91 -8.97
C CYS A 57 7.35 17.78 -9.95
N GLY A 58 8.59 18.12 -9.62
CA GLY A 58 9.52 18.80 -10.55
C GLY A 58 9.91 17.96 -11.79
N VAL A 59 9.67 16.65 -11.77
CA VAL A 59 9.87 15.73 -12.92
C VAL A 59 8.60 14.92 -13.24
N GLY A 60 7.48 15.29 -12.62
CA GLY A 60 6.18 14.68 -12.83
C GLY A 60 6.00 13.27 -12.28
N GLY A 61 6.74 12.90 -11.23
CA GLY A 61 6.75 11.56 -10.67
C GLY A 61 8.02 10.78 -11.02
N LYS A 62 8.50 9.99 -10.07
CA LYS A 62 9.59 9.03 -10.31
C LYS A 62 9.55 7.85 -9.35
N VAL A 63 10.15 6.75 -9.78
CA VAL A 63 10.52 5.63 -8.92
C VAL A 63 11.40 6.13 -7.79
N ASP A 64 11.10 5.75 -6.55
CA ASP A 64 11.89 6.17 -5.39
C ASP A 64 13.30 5.54 -5.49
N PRO A 65 14.38 6.33 -5.42
CA PRO A 65 15.75 5.80 -5.50
C PRO A 65 16.10 4.80 -4.39
N ASN A 66 15.39 4.84 -3.26
CA ASN A 66 15.57 3.90 -2.16
C ASN A 66 14.82 2.58 -2.36
N PHE A 67 13.91 2.48 -3.34
CA PHE A 67 13.00 1.34 -3.47
C PHE A 67 13.73 0.02 -3.69
N VAL A 68 14.50 -0.08 -4.77
CA VAL A 68 15.25 -1.29 -5.13
C VAL A 68 16.27 -1.70 -4.06
N PRO A 69 17.14 -0.82 -3.53
CA PRO A 69 18.08 -1.24 -2.49
C PRO A 69 17.38 -1.67 -1.20
N THR A 70 16.28 -1.01 -0.81
CA THR A 70 15.49 -1.41 0.36
C THR A 70 14.81 -2.77 0.15
N TYR A 71 14.26 -3.03 -1.03
CA TYR A 71 13.70 -4.34 -1.39
C TYR A 71 14.75 -5.45 -1.29
N LYS A 72 15.94 -5.23 -1.86
CA LYS A 72 17.06 -6.20 -1.80
C LYS A 72 17.47 -6.48 -0.35
N ASN A 73 17.53 -5.44 0.48
CA ASN A 73 17.83 -5.58 1.91
C ASN A 73 16.75 -6.38 2.67
N ALA A 74 15.47 -6.14 2.38
CA ALA A 74 14.36 -6.92 2.97
C ALA A 74 14.41 -8.40 2.58
N ARG A 75 14.65 -8.69 1.29
CA ARG A 75 14.85 -10.07 0.80
C ARG A 75 16.06 -10.74 1.45
N ALA A 76 17.18 -10.02 1.60
CA ALA A 76 18.39 -10.53 2.25
C ALA A 76 18.19 -10.79 3.76
N ALA A 77 17.30 -10.05 4.42
CA ALA A 77 16.84 -10.33 5.79
C ALA A 77 15.83 -11.50 5.86
N GLY A 78 15.45 -12.07 4.71
CA GLY A 78 14.52 -13.18 4.59
C GLY A 78 13.05 -12.76 4.75
N ILE A 79 12.70 -11.50 4.55
CA ILE A 79 11.31 -11.06 4.44
C ILE A 79 10.86 -11.27 2.99
N THR A 80 9.82 -12.05 2.77
CA THR A 80 9.30 -12.36 1.43
C THR A 80 7.94 -11.72 1.13
N ASN A 81 7.14 -11.41 2.15
CA ASN A 81 5.89 -10.67 2.02
C ASN A 81 6.20 -9.18 1.89
N ILE A 82 6.36 -8.72 0.65
CA ILE A 82 6.74 -7.35 0.33
C ILE A 82 5.66 -6.73 -0.57
N ASP A 83 5.12 -5.60 -0.12
CA ASP A 83 4.29 -4.72 -0.93
C ASP A 83 5.06 -3.43 -1.22
N THR A 84 4.48 -2.60 -2.07
CA THR A 84 4.95 -1.23 -2.28
C THR A 84 3.81 -0.24 -2.14
N TYR A 85 4.13 1.02 -1.85
CA TYR A 85 3.17 2.09 -2.02
C TYR A 85 3.61 3.07 -3.11
N TRP A 86 2.63 3.59 -3.82
CA TRP A 86 2.75 4.57 -4.88
C TRP A 86 2.16 5.88 -4.38
N PHE A 87 3.03 6.86 -4.09
CA PHE A 87 2.60 8.22 -3.78
C PHE A 87 2.57 9.04 -5.07
N PRO A 88 1.39 9.26 -5.68
CA PRO A 88 1.26 9.65 -7.06
C PRO A 88 1.45 11.15 -7.25
N CYS A 89 2.09 11.55 -8.35
CA CYS A 89 2.02 12.93 -8.80
C CYS A 89 0.61 13.18 -9.40
N THR A 90 -0.22 14.03 -8.78
CA THR A 90 -1.65 14.19 -9.17
C THR A 90 -1.96 15.42 -10.04
N GLY A 91 -1.00 16.32 -10.23
CA GLY A 91 -1.04 17.37 -11.25
C GLY A 91 -1.68 18.71 -10.87
N SER A 92 -2.02 18.95 -9.60
CA SER A 92 -2.82 20.11 -9.20
C SER A 92 -2.10 21.45 -9.22
N GLY A 93 -0.78 21.45 -9.25
CA GLY A 93 0.05 22.63 -9.46
C GLY A 93 1.34 22.35 -10.22
N ASN A 94 1.45 21.15 -10.80
CA ASN A 94 2.68 20.61 -11.35
C ASN A 94 2.41 19.77 -12.60
N THR A 95 3.37 19.72 -13.51
CA THR A 95 3.28 18.84 -14.70
C THR A 95 3.60 17.41 -14.29
N CYS A 96 2.57 16.60 -14.06
CA CYS A 96 2.71 15.18 -13.74
C CYS A 96 2.63 14.30 -14.98
N LYS A 97 3.42 13.22 -15.01
CA LYS A 97 3.23 12.13 -15.96
C LYS A 97 1.85 11.51 -15.77
N SER A 98 1.31 10.91 -16.82
CA SER A 98 0.05 10.17 -16.72
C SER A 98 0.17 9.06 -15.67
N PHE A 99 -0.94 8.74 -14.99
CA PHE A 99 -0.95 7.64 -14.02
C PHE A 99 -0.54 6.30 -14.62
N ALA A 100 -0.90 6.04 -15.88
CA ALA A 100 -0.46 4.86 -16.61
C ALA A 100 1.07 4.85 -16.80
N THR A 101 1.68 5.99 -17.10
CA THR A 101 3.14 6.12 -17.18
C THR A 101 3.81 5.89 -15.82
N GLN A 102 3.27 6.45 -14.74
CA GLN A 102 3.82 6.25 -13.39
C GLN A 102 3.79 4.75 -13.01
N LEU A 103 2.67 4.07 -13.28
CA LEU A 103 2.54 2.62 -13.05
C LEU A 103 3.43 1.78 -13.97
N ALA A 104 3.61 2.18 -15.23
CA ALA A 104 4.53 1.50 -16.14
C ALA A 104 5.97 1.58 -15.64
N GLU A 105 6.43 2.74 -15.16
CA GLU A 105 7.77 2.91 -14.58
C GLU A 105 7.98 2.04 -13.33
N ILE A 106 6.95 1.88 -12.49
CA ILE A 106 6.95 0.94 -11.36
C ILE A 106 7.09 -0.50 -11.86
N GLY A 107 6.27 -0.90 -12.84
CA GLY A 107 6.30 -2.24 -13.42
C GLY A 107 7.62 -2.59 -14.09
N ASP A 108 8.19 -1.65 -14.85
CA ASP A 108 9.51 -1.78 -15.47
C ASP A 108 10.60 -1.98 -14.43
N THR A 109 10.49 -1.27 -13.29
CA THR A 109 11.40 -1.45 -12.15
C THR A 109 11.30 -2.86 -11.56
N PHE A 110 10.08 -3.38 -11.39
CA PHE A 110 9.89 -4.74 -10.90
C PHE A 110 10.54 -5.76 -11.84
N ASN A 111 10.25 -5.64 -13.14
CA ASN A 111 10.77 -6.53 -14.17
C ASN A 111 12.30 -6.50 -14.25
N ALA A 112 12.88 -5.30 -14.29
CA ALA A 112 14.33 -5.11 -14.40
C ALA A 112 15.11 -5.64 -13.19
N ASN A 113 14.47 -5.77 -12.04
CA ASN A 113 15.10 -6.21 -10.78
C ASN A 113 14.58 -7.55 -10.26
N ASN A 114 13.78 -8.28 -11.05
CA ASN A 114 13.15 -9.54 -10.68
C ASN A 114 12.44 -9.45 -9.31
N MET A 115 11.66 -8.39 -9.11
CA MET A 115 10.97 -8.13 -7.85
C MET A 115 9.65 -8.89 -7.79
N ASP A 116 9.39 -9.48 -6.63
CA ASP A 116 8.14 -10.14 -6.27
C ASP A 116 7.40 -9.24 -5.29
N ILE A 117 6.41 -8.52 -5.80
CA ILE A 117 5.63 -7.51 -5.08
C ILE A 117 4.17 -7.97 -5.03
N GLY A 118 3.60 -8.02 -3.82
CA GLY A 118 2.23 -8.49 -3.61
C GLY A 118 1.19 -7.46 -4.08
N THR A 119 1.19 -6.29 -3.44
CA THR A 119 0.21 -5.21 -3.67
C THR A 119 0.90 -3.87 -3.89
N ILE A 120 0.35 -3.06 -4.81
CA ILE A 120 0.63 -1.62 -4.89
C ILE A 120 -0.44 -0.88 -4.08
N TRP A 121 -0.05 -0.28 -2.96
CA TRP A 121 -0.91 0.60 -2.18
C TRP A 121 -0.88 2.01 -2.78
N ILE A 122 -2.02 2.48 -3.27
CA ILE A 122 -2.15 3.85 -3.74
C ILE A 122 -2.22 4.74 -2.52
N ASP A 123 -1.20 5.57 -2.34
CA ASP A 123 -1.09 6.50 -1.22
C ASP A 123 -1.85 7.79 -1.55
N VAL A 124 -3.03 7.94 -0.94
CA VAL A 124 -3.94 9.08 -1.12
C VAL A 124 -3.87 9.97 0.12
N GLU A 125 -2.83 10.80 0.14
CA GLU A 125 -2.55 11.77 1.21
C GLU A 125 -2.22 13.15 0.63
N LEU A 126 -2.41 14.19 1.43
CA LEU A 126 -2.06 15.57 1.09
C LEU A 126 -0.58 15.87 1.35
N ASP A 127 0.07 16.46 0.37
CA ASP A 127 1.30 17.22 0.52
C ASP A 127 1.01 18.70 0.25
N PHE A 128 0.85 19.46 1.31
CA PHE A 128 0.63 20.91 1.26
C PHE A 128 1.92 21.73 1.09
N THR A 129 3.08 21.09 1.02
CA THR A 129 4.37 21.77 1.18
C THR A 129 5.23 21.75 -0.07
N ILE A 130 5.33 20.61 -0.76
CA ILE A 130 6.25 20.48 -1.89
C ILE A 130 5.45 20.43 -3.20
N CYS A 131 4.51 19.49 -3.30
CA CYS A 131 3.81 19.21 -4.55
C CYS A 131 2.39 19.79 -4.62
N HIS A 132 1.85 20.30 -3.50
CA HIS A 132 0.49 20.86 -3.40
C HIS A 132 -0.53 19.98 -4.12
N ASN A 133 -0.43 18.67 -3.87
CA ASN A 133 -1.24 17.65 -4.53
C ASN A 133 -2.71 17.77 -4.10
N TRP A 134 -3.62 17.09 -4.82
CA TRP A 134 -5.07 17.14 -4.55
C TRP A 134 -5.68 18.55 -4.37
N ASN A 135 -5.16 19.55 -5.09
CA ASN A 135 -5.66 20.94 -5.01
C ASN A 135 -6.64 21.29 -6.15
N TYR A 136 -7.68 20.45 -6.32
CA TYR A 136 -8.75 20.68 -7.30
C TYR A 136 -10.14 20.94 -6.67
N GLY A 137 -10.18 21.01 -5.34
CA GLY A 137 -11.42 20.95 -4.56
C GLY A 137 -12.08 19.55 -4.58
N PRO A 138 -13.05 19.29 -3.69
CA PRO A 138 -13.60 17.93 -3.48
C PRO A 138 -14.05 17.21 -4.76
N ALA A 139 -14.83 17.88 -5.62
CA ALA A 139 -15.34 17.28 -6.85
C ALA A 139 -14.23 17.03 -7.88
N GLY A 140 -13.27 17.94 -8.01
CA GLY A 140 -12.13 17.79 -8.91
C GLY A 140 -11.19 16.67 -8.45
N ASN A 141 -10.95 16.59 -7.13
CA ASN A 141 -10.17 15.53 -6.52
C ASN A 141 -10.80 14.16 -6.73
N LEU A 142 -12.12 14.05 -6.57
CA LEU A 142 -12.84 12.80 -6.84
C LEU A 142 -12.67 12.36 -8.30
N LYS A 143 -12.82 13.28 -9.26
CA LYS A 143 -12.60 12.97 -10.67
C LYS A 143 -11.16 12.51 -10.94
N LYS A 144 -10.18 13.20 -10.37
CA LYS A 144 -8.76 12.84 -10.49
C LYS A 144 -8.48 11.47 -9.87
N ALA A 145 -9.08 11.16 -8.73
CA ALA A 145 -8.96 9.86 -8.08
C ALA A 145 -9.59 8.74 -8.91
N GLN A 146 -10.72 9.00 -9.59
CA GLN A 146 -11.32 8.04 -10.53
C GLN A 146 -10.41 7.74 -11.72
N GLU A 147 -9.74 8.75 -12.29
CA GLU A 147 -8.71 8.55 -13.33
C GLU A 147 -7.56 7.67 -12.82
N LEU A 148 -7.14 7.89 -11.57
CA LEU A 148 -6.11 7.10 -10.91
C LEU A 148 -6.53 5.63 -10.77
N ILE A 149 -7.72 5.35 -10.23
CA ILE A 149 -8.24 3.99 -10.09
C ILE A 149 -8.38 3.30 -11.44
N SER A 150 -8.86 4.02 -12.46
CA SER A 150 -8.95 3.48 -13.82
C SER A 150 -7.57 3.04 -14.34
N ALA A 151 -6.53 3.83 -14.10
CA ALA A 151 -5.16 3.47 -14.50
C ALA A 151 -4.63 2.27 -13.70
N ALA A 152 -4.86 2.23 -12.39
CA ALA A 152 -4.48 1.10 -11.54
C ALA A 152 -5.11 -0.21 -12.02
N ARG A 153 -6.41 -0.20 -12.33
CA ARG A 153 -7.11 -1.37 -12.89
C ARG A 153 -6.57 -1.79 -14.25
N ALA A 154 -6.32 -0.82 -15.14
CA ALA A 154 -5.80 -1.09 -16.47
C ALA A 154 -4.36 -1.66 -16.45
N SER A 155 -3.59 -1.40 -15.39
CA SER A 155 -2.22 -1.91 -15.24
C SER A 155 -2.14 -3.42 -15.04
N GLY A 156 -3.20 -4.05 -14.52
CA GLY A 156 -3.22 -5.47 -14.16
C GLY A 156 -2.50 -5.81 -12.84
N PHE A 157 -1.91 -4.84 -12.15
CA PHE A 157 -1.35 -5.07 -10.81
C PHE A 157 -2.44 -5.25 -9.77
N ASN A 158 -2.17 -6.07 -8.75
CA ASN A 158 -2.94 -6.05 -7.52
C ASN A 158 -2.72 -4.70 -6.84
N PHE A 159 -3.79 -4.03 -6.45
CA PHE A 159 -3.69 -2.75 -5.75
C PHE A 159 -4.70 -2.64 -4.61
N GLY A 160 -4.38 -1.75 -3.69
CA GLY A 160 -5.26 -1.31 -2.61
C GLY A 160 -5.16 0.21 -2.44
N ILE A 161 -5.98 0.76 -1.56
CA ILE A 161 -5.96 2.20 -1.25
C ILE A 161 -5.39 2.38 0.15
N TYR A 162 -4.49 3.35 0.29
CA TYR A 162 -3.99 3.85 1.56
C TYR A 162 -4.41 5.30 1.78
N SER A 163 -4.87 5.61 3.00
CA SER A 163 -5.15 6.98 3.45
C SER A 163 -5.40 6.99 4.97
N SER A 164 -5.74 8.15 5.53
CA SER A 164 -6.31 8.28 6.87
C SER A 164 -7.72 8.90 6.81
N PRO A 165 -8.57 8.72 7.85
CA PRO A 165 -9.88 9.36 7.88
C PRO A 165 -9.84 10.90 7.82
N GLY A 166 -8.73 11.51 8.25
CA GLY A 166 -8.51 12.95 8.16
C GLY A 166 -8.20 13.39 6.73
N GLU A 167 -7.20 12.74 6.13
CA GLU A 167 -6.79 12.96 4.74
C GLU A 167 -7.94 12.77 3.76
N TRP A 168 -8.68 11.66 3.89
CA TRP A 168 -9.82 11.36 3.03
C TRP A 168 -10.90 12.44 3.06
N ALA A 169 -11.21 12.94 4.27
CA ALA A 169 -12.20 14.00 4.43
C ALA A 169 -11.71 15.33 3.84
N SER A 170 -10.43 15.66 4.02
CA SER A 170 -9.83 16.89 3.48
C SER A 170 -9.77 16.87 1.95
N ILE A 171 -9.40 15.73 1.35
CA ILE A 171 -9.29 15.58 -0.11
C ILE A 171 -10.67 15.55 -0.77
N PHE A 172 -11.61 14.76 -0.25
CA PHE A 172 -12.89 14.49 -0.91
C PHE A 172 -14.09 15.22 -0.30
N GLY A 173 -13.88 16.03 0.74
CA GLY A 173 -14.93 16.76 1.45
C GLY A 173 -15.83 15.89 2.33
N SER A 174 -15.65 14.56 2.35
CA SER A 174 -16.42 13.65 3.19
C SER A 174 -15.72 12.31 3.37
N ARG A 175 -15.80 11.75 4.59
CA ARG A 175 -15.36 10.38 4.90
C ARG A 175 -16.19 9.29 4.21
N SER A 176 -17.38 9.63 3.73
CA SER A 176 -18.32 8.66 3.13
C SER A 176 -18.10 8.45 1.64
N VAL A 177 -17.14 9.14 1.02
CA VAL A 177 -16.82 8.95 -0.39
C VAL A 177 -16.26 7.55 -0.58
N ILE A 178 -16.92 6.76 -1.42
CA ILE A 178 -16.48 5.43 -1.84
C ILE A 178 -15.82 5.58 -3.20
N LEU A 179 -14.50 5.48 -3.23
CA LEU A 179 -13.74 5.55 -4.47
C LEU A 179 -13.77 4.19 -5.19
N ASP A 180 -13.58 3.10 -4.45
CA ASP A 180 -13.62 1.74 -4.94
C ASP A 180 -13.86 0.78 -3.76
N ASN A 181 -14.96 0.02 -3.77
CA ASN A 181 -15.31 -0.91 -2.69
C ASN A 181 -14.87 -2.36 -2.96
N SER A 182 -14.21 -2.61 -4.09
CA SER A 182 -13.78 -3.95 -4.51
C SER A 182 -12.31 -4.26 -4.18
N VAL A 183 -11.57 -3.26 -3.69
CA VAL A 183 -10.14 -3.36 -3.39
C VAL A 183 -9.88 -3.20 -1.88
N PRO A 184 -8.80 -3.79 -1.35
CA PRO A 184 -8.48 -3.67 0.07
C PRO A 184 -8.16 -2.23 0.46
N LEU A 185 -8.48 -1.91 1.71
CA LEU A 185 -8.14 -0.65 2.37
C LEU A 185 -7.05 -0.91 3.41
N TRP A 186 -5.94 -0.18 3.31
CA TRP A 186 -4.99 0.02 4.39
C TRP A 186 -5.21 1.44 4.91
N PHE A 187 -5.42 1.64 6.20
CA PHE A 187 -5.67 2.98 6.71
C PHE A 187 -4.93 3.26 8.02
N ALA A 188 -4.50 4.51 8.17
CA ALA A 188 -3.83 4.97 9.38
C ALA A 188 -4.85 5.44 10.42
N THR A 189 -4.76 4.89 11.62
CA THR A 189 -5.33 5.45 12.85
C THR A 189 -4.29 5.40 13.95
N TYR A 190 -3.89 6.56 14.44
CA TYR A 190 -2.91 6.66 15.52
C TYR A 190 -3.62 6.75 16.87
N ASN A 191 -3.45 5.74 17.70
CA ASN A 191 -3.89 5.72 19.10
C ASN A 191 -2.72 6.08 20.02
N GLY A 192 -2.97 6.88 21.05
CA GLY A 192 -1.94 7.21 22.06
C GLY A 192 -0.82 8.13 21.58
N VAL A 193 -1.12 9.08 20.66
CA VAL A 193 -0.16 10.08 20.19
C VAL A 193 0.41 10.84 21.39
N GLN A 194 1.66 10.56 21.75
CA GLN A 194 2.42 11.39 22.68
C GLN A 194 2.70 12.70 21.96
N LEU A 195 2.02 13.77 22.40
CA LEU A 195 2.47 15.12 22.10
C LEU A 195 3.84 15.27 22.76
N LEU A 196 4.89 15.38 21.95
CA LEU A 196 6.21 15.80 22.39
C LEU A 196 6.17 17.26 22.84
#